data_AF-A0A971L5U5-F1
#
_entry.id   AF-A0A971L5U5-F1
#
_cell.length_a   1.000
_cell.length_b   1.000
_cell.length_c   1.000
_cell.angle_alpha   90.00
_cell.angle_beta   90.00
_cell.angle_gamma   90.00
#
_symmetry.space_group_name_H-M   'P 1'
#
loop_
_entity.id
_entity.type
_entity.pdbx_description
1 polymer ?
#
loop_
_entity_poly.entity_id
_entity_poly.type
_entity_poly.pdbx_seq_one_letter_code
_entity_poly.pdbx_strand_id
1 'polypeptide(L)'
;MKKDLICSIVQDLLPNYIEKLTSENTKQAIAQHLDTCEDCKKVYEQMVADIGTPEKVPARELKFLKKINRTRQLAAVLCVVLTLLLSYLIYTSEYKFTSDKRDLAAAITEYTSSSKTPVDAYVLETQEIDGVLVVSFKDQASAGVYGIAEFLKGFNHRYRIVRTKIESSNYSAVVQIYPVEIKDERYIAVSGYNLSDEIKYYGLDYNAYTKPGYLAEDRIRKSLKFEIKNPQFLEFYHVEDLHNLLEDSAEETLYNYHLVATSMYDANGMEITENYRNVEDADRRVSSGSGKAELFLLYVFIAIVIGVGYIMTRYFLTA
;
A
#
# COMPACT_ATOMS: atom_id res chain seq x y z
N MET A 1 19.57 -59.29 67.95
CA MET A 1 20.80 -58.49 68.08
C MET A 1 20.42 -57.02 68.01
N LYS A 2 20.52 -56.28 69.12
CA LYS A 2 20.46 -54.81 69.07
C LYS A 2 21.74 -54.35 68.36
N LYS A 3 21.60 -53.71 67.20
CA LYS A 3 22.71 -53.02 66.53
C LYS A 3 22.85 -51.69 67.23
N ASP A 4 23.80 -51.58 68.15
CA ASP A 4 24.17 -50.29 68.69
C ASP A 4 24.83 -49.49 67.56
N LEU A 5 24.14 -48.46 67.08
CA LEU A 5 24.71 -47.55 66.08
C LEU A 5 25.82 -46.74 66.75
N ILE A 6 26.98 -46.67 66.10
CA ILE A 6 28.12 -45.90 66.60
C ILE A 6 27.85 -44.41 66.34
N CYS A 7 28.05 -43.56 67.35
CA CYS A 7 27.74 -42.12 67.29
C CYS A 7 28.36 -41.40 66.07
N SER A 8 29.56 -41.80 65.65
CA SER A 8 30.23 -41.21 64.46
C SER A 8 29.41 -41.39 63.19
N ILE A 9 28.81 -42.56 62.99
CA ILE A 9 27.97 -42.86 61.83
C ILE A 9 26.69 -42.02 61.87
N VAL A 10 26.13 -41.79 63.05
CA VAL A 10 24.93 -40.95 63.20
C VAL A 10 25.25 -39.52 62.83
N GLN A 11 26.33 -38.96 63.39
CA GLN A 11 26.76 -37.59 63.13
C GLN A 11 27.05 -37.32 61.64
N ASP A 12 27.72 -38.25 60.96
CA ASP A 12 27.99 -38.15 59.51
C ASP A 12 26.70 -38.15 58.67
N LEU A 13 25.65 -38.81 59.15
CA LEU A 13 24.36 -38.93 58.47
C LEU A 13 23.34 -37.84 58.86
N LEU A 14 23.62 -37.04 59.90
CA LEU A 14 22.71 -35.98 60.36
C LEU A 14 22.36 -34.95 59.28
N PRO A 15 23.30 -34.44 58.45
CA PRO A 15 22.96 -33.48 57.39
C PRO A 15 21.93 -34.05 56.40
N ASN A 16 22.16 -35.27 55.92
CA ASN A 16 21.24 -35.97 55.02
C ASN A 16 19.89 -36.30 55.70
N TYR A 17 19.90 -36.56 57.00
CA TYR A 17 18.68 -36.80 57.78
C TYR A 17 17.83 -35.53 57.90
N ILE A 18 18.46 -34.36 58.16
CA ILE A 18 17.77 -33.06 58.24
C ILE A 18 17.19 -32.66 56.88
N GLU A 19 17.91 -32.90 55.78
CA GLU A 19 17.44 -32.66 54.41
C GLU A 19 16.42 -33.71 53.91
N LYS A 20 16.05 -34.68 54.75
CA LYS A 20 15.12 -35.79 54.44
C LYS A 20 15.54 -36.69 53.27
N LEU A 21 16.85 -36.79 53.01
CA LEU A 21 17.45 -37.59 51.93
C LEU A 21 17.85 -39.02 52.35
N THR A 22 17.54 -39.42 53.58
CA THR A 22 17.82 -40.77 54.10
C THR A 22 16.69 -41.78 53.78
N SER A 23 17.04 -43.07 53.69
CA SER A 23 16.04 -44.15 53.54
C SER A 23 15.24 -44.36 54.83
N GLU A 24 14.02 -44.90 54.76
CA GLU A 24 13.16 -45.12 55.94
C GLU A 24 13.81 -46.00 57.02
N ASN A 25 14.54 -47.04 56.63
CA ASN A 25 15.29 -47.88 57.56
C ASN A 25 16.38 -47.10 58.31
N THR A 26 17.08 -46.21 57.60
CA THR A 26 18.12 -45.35 58.17
C THR A 26 17.53 -44.29 59.09
N LYS A 27 16.38 -43.71 58.73
CA LYS A 27 15.64 -42.74 59.57
C LYS A 27 15.25 -43.34 60.91
N GLN A 28 14.67 -44.55 60.91
CA GLN A 28 14.24 -45.20 62.14
C GLN A 28 15.42 -45.53 63.07
N ALA A 29 16.55 -45.95 62.50
CA ALA A 29 17.77 -46.23 63.26
C ALA A 29 18.39 -44.96 63.87
N ILE A 30 18.43 -43.85 63.12
CA ILE A 30 18.91 -42.55 63.62
C ILE A 30 17.98 -42.00 64.70
N ALA A 31 16.66 -42.08 64.50
CA ALA A 31 15.67 -41.62 65.48
C ALA A 31 15.77 -42.37 66.83
N GLN A 32 15.92 -43.70 66.79
CA GLN A 32 16.14 -44.50 67.99
C GLN A 32 17.46 -44.15 68.69
N HIS A 33 18.51 -43.84 67.93
CA HIS A 33 19.79 -43.44 68.52
C HIS A 33 19.72 -42.05 69.17
N LEU A 34 19.05 -41.08 68.54
CA LEU A 34 18.84 -39.74 69.10
C LEU A 34 18.02 -39.73 70.39
N ASP A 35 17.14 -40.72 70.59
CA ASP A 35 16.36 -40.89 71.83
C ASP A 35 17.19 -41.43 72.99
N THR A 36 18.33 -42.06 72.71
CA THR A 36 19.19 -42.71 73.70
C THR A 36 20.54 -42.02 73.90
N CYS A 37 20.98 -41.17 72.97
CA CYS A 37 22.26 -40.48 73.00
C CYS A 37 22.11 -38.96 73.03
N GLU A 38 22.34 -38.38 74.21
CA GLU A 38 22.29 -36.92 74.44
C GLU A 38 23.33 -36.13 73.63
N ASP A 39 24.51 -36.71 73.34
CA ASP A 39 25.55 -36.04 72.57
C ASP A 39 25.14 -35.86 71.10
N CYS A 40 24.59 -36.90 70.47
CA CYS A 40 24.08 -36.83 69.10
C CYS A 40 22.85 -35.91 68.99
N LYS A 41 22.02 -35.86 70.04
CA LYS A 41 20.87 -34.96 70.12
C LYS A 41 21.28 -33.49 70.12
N LYS A 42 22.29 -33.12 70.91
CA LYS A 42 22.85 -31.74 70.91
C LYS A 42 23.39 -31.33 69.54
N VAL A 43 24.13 -32.23 68.86
CA VAL A 43 24.66 -31.95 67.52
C VAL A 43 23.53 -31.76 66.51
N TYR A 44 22.48 -32.58 66.56
CA TYR A 44 21.29 -32.41 65.73
C TYR A 44 20.59 -31.07 65.99
N GLU A 45 20.38 -30.70 67.26
CA GLU A 45 19.75 -29.43 67.63
C GLU A 45 20.57 -28.22 67.18
N GLN A 46 21.90 -28.28 67.28
CA GLN A 46 22.81 -27.24 66.77
C GLN A 46 22.73 -27.11 65.24
N MET A 47 22.76 -28.22 64.50
CA MET A 47 22.67 -28.19 63.04
C MET A 47 21.30 -27.67 62.56
N VAL A 48 20.20 -28.05 63.23
CA VAL A 48 18.86 -27.54 62.90
C VAL A 48 18.73 -26.05 63.23
N ALA A 49 19.41 -25.56 64.28
CA ALA A 49 19.46 -24.14 64.61
C ALA A 49 20.29 -23.33 63.60
N ASP A 50 21.38 -23.91 63.07
CA ASP A 50 22.23 -23.30 62.05
C ASP A 50 21.56 -23.28 60.65
N ILE A 51 20.69 -24.24 60.36
CA ILE A 51 19.89 -24.29 59.11
C ILE A 51 18.68 -23.35 59.24
N GLY A 52 18.95 -22.08 59.57
CA GLY A 52 17.94 -21.02 59.71
C GLY A 52 16.82 -21.18 58.69
N THR A 53 15.58 -21.12 59.16
CA THR A 53 14.35 -21.34 58.38
C THR A 53 14.51 -20.79 56.96
N PRO A 54 14.24 -21.55 55.89
CA PRO A 54 14.36 -21.05 54.53
C PRO A 54 13.49 -19.80 54.43
N GLU A 55 14.15 -18.66 54.29
CA GLU A 55 13.50 -17.36 54.23
C GLU A 55 12.61 -17.39 52.98
N LYS A 56 11.31 -17.62 53.19
CA LYS A 56 10.32 -17.55 52.11
C LYS A 56 10.42 -16.15 51.55
N VAL A 57 10.92 -16.04 50.31
CA VAL A 57 10.98 -14.79 49.53
C VAL A 57 9.72 -13.97 49.83
N PRO A 58 9.85 -12.78 50.43
CA PRO A 58 8.70 -12.08 50.99
C PRO A 58 7.66 -11.84 49.89
N ALA A 59 6.40 -12.20 50.14
CA ALA A 59 5.30 -12.05 49.18
C ALA A 59 5.14 -10.62 48.62
N ARG A 60 5.74 -9.63 49.30
CA ARG A 60 5.84 -8.22 48.86
C ARG A 60 6.74 -8.07 47.63
N GLU A 61 7.84 -8.81 47.54
CA GLU A 61 8.73 -8.84 46.37
C GLU A 61 8.07 -9.51 45.17
N LEU A 62 7.36 -10.64 45.38
CA LEU A 62 6.58 -11.30 44.31
C LEU A 62 5.46 -10.41 43.74
N LYS A 63 4.76 -9.63 44.58
CA LYS A 63 3.77 -8.65 44.10
C LYS A 63 4.40 -7.49 43.35
N PHE A 64 5.58 -7.04 43.77
CA PHE A 64 6.33 -5.96 43.12
C PHE A 64 6.84 -6.38 41.74
N LEU A 65 7.43 -7.59 41.62
CA LEU A 65 7.87 -8.16 40.34
C LEU A 65 6.69 -8.39 39.37
N LYS A 66 5.56 -8.91 39.85
CA LYS A 66 4.34 -9.04 39.04
C LYS A 66 3.80 -7.68 38.57
N LYS A 67 3.90 -6.64 39.41
CA LYS A 67 3.48 -5.28 39.07
C LYS A 67 4.39 -4.67 38.00
N ILE A 68 5.71 -4.80 38.14
CA ILE A 68 6.69 -4.33 37.16
C ILE A 68 6.48 -5.02 35.81
N ASN A 69 6.34 -6.34 35.79
CA ASN A 69 6.12 -7.08 34.55
C ASN A 69 4.80 -6.68 33.86
N ARG A 70 3.74 -6.40 34.62
CA ARG A 70 2.49 -5.85 34.07
C ARG A 70 2.66 -4.45 33.48
N THR A 71 3.34 -3.54 34.18
CA THR A 71 3.58 -2.18 33.67
C THR A 71 4.42 -2.19 32.39
N ARG A 72 5.39 -3.11 32.30
CA ARG A 72 6.23 -3.30 31.11
C ARG A 72 5.48 -3.91 29.94
N GLN A 73 4.65 -4.92 30.21
CA GLN A 73 3.75 -5.48 29.20
C GLN A 73 2.76 -4.42 28.69
N LEU A 74 2.20 -3.61 29.58
CA LEU A 74 1.34 -2.48 29.19
C LEU A 74 2.10 -1.45 28.35
N ALA A 75 3.34 -1.10 28.72
CA ALA A 75 4.17 -0.20 27.92
C ALA A 75 4.49 -0.78 26.53
N ALA A 76 4.83 -2.07 26.45
CA ALA A 76 5.07 -2.76 25.18
C ALA A 76 3.81 -2.79 24.30
N VAL A 77 2.64 -3.11 24.86
CA VAL A 77 1.35 -3.07 24.14
C VAL A 77 1.06 -1.64 23.65
N LEU A 78 1.29 -0.63 24.49
CA LEU A 78 1.09 0.76 24.12
C LEU A 78 2.02 1.19 22.97
N CYS A 79 3.28 0.74 22.96
CA CYS A 79 4.19 0.95 21.84
C CYS A 79 3.65 0.32 20.55
N VAL A 80 3.19 -0.92 20.59
CA VAL A 80 2.61 -1.60 19.41
C VAL A 80 1.40 -0.84 18.89
N VAL A 81 0.48 -0.44 19.78
CA VAL A 81 -0.72 0.33 19.39
C VAL A 81 -0.32 1.67 18.77
N LEU A 82 0.64 2.38 19.36
CA LEU A 82 1.12 3.66 18.84
C LEU A 82 1.77 3.50 17.47
N THR A 83 2.57 2.46 17.26
CA THR A 83 3.18 2.15 15.96
C THR A 83 2.12 1.90 14.90
N LEU A 84 1.11 1.06 15.18
CA LEU A 84 0.02 0.80 14.24
C LEU A 84 -0.77 2.08 13.92
N LEU A 85 -1.04 2.91 14.93
CA LEU A 85 -1.73 4.19 14.77
C LEU A 85 -0.94 5.13 13.86
N LEU A 86 0.36 5.31 14.11
CA LEU A 86 1.22 6.18 13.30
C LEU A 86 1.33 5.68 11.85
N SER A 87 1.54 4.38 11.65
CA SER A 87 1.55 3.78 10.31
C SER A 87 0.23 4.01 9.57
N TYR A 88 -0.90 3.86 10.27
CA TYR A 88 -2.22 4.13 9.69
C TYR A 88 -2.41 5.61 9.34
N LEU A 89 -2.00 6.54 10.21
CA LEU A 89 -2.08 7.97 9.93
C LEU A 89 -1.29 8.36 8.67
N ILE A 90 -0.04 7.90 8.55
CA ILE A 90 0.80 8.14 7.36
C ILE A 90 0.14 7.57 6.10
N TYR A 91 -0.45 6.39 6.20
CA TYR A 91 -1.19 5.81 5.08
C TYR A 91 -2.39 6.68 4.67
N THR A 92 -3.22 7.10 5.64
CA THR A 92 -4.42 7.90 5.37
C THR A 92 -4.10 9.32 4.90
N SER A 93 -2.93 9.89 5.25
CA SER A 93 -2.52 11.18 4.70
C SER A 93 -2.21 11.13 3.21
N GLU A 94 -1.79 9.96 2.72
CA GLU A 94 -1.50 9.72 1.31
C GLU A 94 -2.77 9.31 0.53
N TYR A 95 -3.55 8.37 1.08
CA TYR A 95 -4.84 7.94 0.54
C TYR A 95 -5.99 8.72 1.19
N LYS A 96 -6.11 9.99 0.84
CA LYS A 96 -7.08 10.93 1.45
C LYS A 96 -8.33 11.20 0.59
N PHE A 97 -8.20 11.13 -0.74
CA PHE A 97 -9.24 11.57 -1.66
C PHE A 97 -10.37 10.56 -1.82
N THR A 98 -11.60 11.03 -1.99
CA THR A 98 -12.78 10.25 -2.37
C THR A 98 -12.94 10.19 -3.88
N SER A 99 -13.94 9.44 -4.35
CA SER A 99 -14.37 9.47 -5.75
C SER A 99 -15.31 10.63 -6.07
N ASP A 100 -15.58 11.57 -5.15
CA ASP A 100 -16.37 12.78 -5.43
C ASP A 100 -15.61 13.67 -6.41
N LYS A 101 -16.29 14.14 -7.47
CA LYS A 101 -15.67 14.95 -8.53
C LYS A 101 -14.98 16.22 -7.99
N ARG A 102 -15.49 16.84 -6.92
CA ARG A 102 -14.86 18.05 -6.33
C ARG A 102 -13.58 17.72 -5.58
N ASP A 103 -13.57 16.59 -4.89
CA ASP A 103 -12.40 16.11 -4.14
C ASP A 103 -11.28 15.71 -5.11
N LEU A 104 -11.63 15.02 -6.20
CA LEU A 104 -10.72 14.70 -7.31
C LEU A 104 -10.20 15.95 -8.03
N ALA A 105 -11.06 16.93 -8.30
CA ALA A 105 -10.66 18.23 -8.85
C ALA A 105 -9.61 18.91 -7.97
N ALA A 106 -9.90 19.04 -6.67
CA ALA A 106 -8.96 19.62 -5.70
C ALA A 106 -7.63 18.86 -5.67
N ALA A 107 -7.66 17.52 -5.74
CA ALA A 107 -6.45 16.70 -5.80
C ALA A 107 -5.58 17.01 -7.01
N ILE A 108 -6.20 17.15 -8.20
CA ILE A 108 -5.49 17.43 -9.45
C ILE A 108 -4.89 18.85 -9.41
N THR A 109 -5.66 19.84 -8.93
CA THR A 109 -5.19 21.22 -8.76
C THR A 109 -4.01 21.28 -7.78
N GLU A 110 -4.11 20.62 -6.61
CA GLU A 110 -3.02 20.53 -5.62
C GLU A 110 -1.77 19.89 -6.24
N TYR A 111 -1.94 18.76 -6.92
CA TYR A 111 -0.86 17.96 -7.49
C TYR A 111 -0.11 18.68 -8.62
N THR A 112 -0.82 19.44 -9.44
CA THR A 112 -0.23 20.16 -10.59
C THR A 112 0.30 21.55 -10.23
N SER A 113 0.05 22.05 -9.02
CA SER A 113 0.44 23.39 -8.56
C SER A 113 1.94 23.71 -8.72
N SER A 114 2.79 22.70 -8.56
CA SER A 114 4.25 22.82 -8.70
C SER A 114 4.77 22.31 -10.07
N SER A 115 3.88 21.92 -10.96
CA SER A 115 4.23 21.45 -12.30
C SER A 115 4.50 22.63 -13.25
N LYS A 116 5.03 22.33 -14.45
CA LYS A 116 5.23 23.34 -15.51
C LYS A 116 3.92 24.00 -15.96
N THR A 117 2.79 23.33 -15.73
CA THR A 117 1.47 23.69 -16.23
C THR A 117 0.46 23.47 -15.10
N PRO A 118 0.41 24.36 -14.10
CA PRO A 118 -0.62 24.29 -13.07
C PRO A 118 -2.00 24.45 -13.72
N VAL A 119 -2.98 23.70 -13.22
CA VAL A 119 -4.37 23.75 -13.72
C VAL A 119 -5.33 23.97 -12.57
N ASP A 120 -6.40 24.71 -12.82
CA ASP A 120 -7.59 24.73 -11.97
C ASP A 120 -8.56 23.67 -12.49
N ALA A 121 -8.42 22.45 -11.99
CA ALA A 121 -9.04 21.28 -12.59
C ALA A 121 -10.56 21.23 -12.35
N TYR A 122 -11.32 20.98 -13.42
CA TYR A 122 -12.72 20.58 -13.37
C TYR A 122 -12.87 19.17 -13.94
N VAL A 123 -13.38 18.25 -13.12
CA VAL A 123 -13.55 16.84 -13.51
C VAL A 123 -14.71 16.67 -14.48
N LEU A 124 -14.40 16.06 -15.62
CA LEU A 124 -15.36 15.72 -16.68
C LEU A 124 -15.94 14.34 -16.41
N GLU A 125 -15.15 13.30 -16.60
CA GLU A 125 -15.57 11.91 -16.40
C GLU A 125 -14.57 11.10 -15.59
N THR A 126 -15.06 10.00 -15.04
CA THR A 126 -14.27 9.11 -14.19
C THR A 126 -14.57 7.66 -14.53
N GLN A 127 -13.55 6.82 -14.60
CA GLN A 127 -13.71 5.39 -14.79
C GLN A 127 -12.66 4.63 -13.97
N GLU A 128 -13.11 3.60 -13.25
CA GLU A 128 -12.23 2.74 -12.45
C GLU A 128 -12.01 1.42 -13.19
N ILE A 129 -10.75 1.05 -13.39
CA ILE A 129 -10.34 -0.23 -13.95
C ILE A 129 -9.30 -0.81 -13.00
N ASP A 130 -9.59 -1.99 -12.45
CA ASP A 130 -8.61 -2.74 -11.66
C ASP A 130 -7.99 -2.01 -10.45
N GLY A 131 -8.75 -1.09 -9.83
CA GLY A 131 -8.28 -0.29 -8.69
C GLY A 131 -7.48 0.95 -9.09
N VAL A 132 -7.38 1.24 -10.40
CA VAL A 132 -6.91 2.52 -10.93
C VAL A 132 -8.13 3.33 -11.37
N LEU A 133 -8.36 4.46 -10.70
CA LEU A 133 -9.38 5.42 -11.08
C LEU A 133 -8.73 6.44 -12.03
N VAL A 134 -9.20 6.48 -13.26
CA VAL A 134 -8.77 7.47 -14.26
C VAL A 134 -9.83 8.56 -14.34
N VAL A 135 -9.37 9.81 -14.36
CA VAL A 135 -10.20 10.99 -14.29
C VAL A 135 -9.85 11.90 -15.46
N SER A 136 -10.79 12.16 -16.36
CA SER A 136 -10.63 13.22 -17.36
C SER A 136 -11.03 14.56 -16.76
N PHE A 137 -10.30 15.61 -17.13
CA PHE A 137 -10.54 16.95 -16.63
C PHE A 137 -10.24 18.02 -17.68
N LYS A 138 -10.76 19.22 -17.45
CA LYS A 138 -10.37 20.44 -18.15
C LYS A 138 -9.85 21.48 -17.17
N ASP A 139 -8.99 22.37 -17.64
CA ASP A 139 -8.62 23.56 -16.87
C ASP A 139 -9.76 24.59 -16.93
N GLN A 140 -10.10 25.17 -15.79
CA GLN A 140 -11.07 26.27 -15.70
C GLN A 140 -10.42 27.61 -16.00
N ALA A 141 -9.11 27.75 -15.75
CA ALA A 141 -8.38 28.99 -15.94
C ALA A 141 -7.96 29.20 -17.41
N SER A 142 -7.59 28.12 -18.10
CA SER A 142 -7.13 28.15 -19.49
C SER A 142 -8.07 27.37 -20.40
N ALA A 143 -8.72 28.07 -21.33
CA ALA A 143 -9.50 27.42 -22.38
C ALA A 143 -8.59 26.51 -23.23
N GLY A 144 -9.16 25.41 -23.74
CA GLY A 144 -8.42 24.49 -24.60
C GLY A 144 -7.44 23.57 -23.88
N VAL A 145 -7.30 23.63 -22.55
CA VAL A 145 -6.41 22.75 -21.79
C VAL A 145 -7.19 21.63 -21.11
N TYR A 146 -6.76 20.41 -21.35
CA TYR A 146 -7.42 19.18 -20.91
C TYR A 146 -6.40 18.18 -20.41
N GLY A 147 -6.86 17.13 -19.75
CA GLY A 147 -5.96 16.07 -19.32
C GLY A 147 -6.67 14.87 -18.73
N ILE A 148 -5.84 13.90 -18.36
CA ILE A 148 -6.23 12.80 -17.49
C ILE A 148 -5.35 12.77 -16.25
N ALA A 149 -5.93 12.26 -15.17
CA ALA A 149 -5.23 11.96 -13.93
C ALA A 149 -5.48 10.50 -13.54
N GLU A 150 -4.45 9.82 -13.07
CA GLU A 150 -4.52 8.45 -12.58
C GLU A 150 -4.42 8.46 -11.06
N PHE A 151 -5.34 7.72 -10.43
CA PHE A 151 -5.43 7.57 -8.99
C PHE A 151 -5.40 6.09 -8.61
N LEU A 152 -4.59 5.74 -7.61
CA LEU A 152 -4.58 4.39 -7.04
C LEU A 152 -5.56 4.30 -5.88
N LYS A 153 -6.35 3.23 -5.86
CA LYS A 153 -7.27 2.91 -4.78
C LYS A 153 -6.54 2.25 -3.63
N GLY A 154 -6.69 2.83 -2.45
CA GLY A 154 -6.18 2.30 -1.19
C GLY A 154 -7.13 1.29 -0.56
N PHE A 155 -6.62 0.52 0.41
CA PHE A 155 -7.43 -0.44 1.17
C PHE A 155 -8.52 0.26 2.01
N ASN A 156 -8.35 1.55 2.31
CA ASN A 156 -9.33 2.39 3.00
C ASN A 156 -10.44 2.92 2.07
N HIS A 157 -10.51 2.42 0.82
CA HIS A 157 -11.43 2.89 -0.23
C HIS A 157 -11.27 4.37 -0.59
N ARG A 158 -10.12 4.97 -0.28
CA ARG A 158 -9.70 6.31 -0.70
C ARG A 158 -8.66 6.22 -1.79
N TYR A 159 -8.40 7.35 -2.42
CA TYR A 159 -7.55 7.45 -3.58
C TYR A 159 -6.31 8.30 -3.29
N ARG A 160 -5.22 7.96 -3.97
CA ARG A 160 -4.00 8.74 -4.05
C ARG A 160 -3.72 9.03 -5.52
N ILE A 161 -3.54 10.30 -5.87
CA ILE A 161 -3.09 10.69 -7.21
C ILE A 161 -1.64 10.25 -7.44
N VAL A 162 -1.36 9.68 -8.61
CA VAL A 162 -0.03 9.16 -8.97
C VAL A 162 0.51 9.74 -10.26
N ARG A 163 -0.36 10.18 -11.17
CA ARG A 163 0.05 10.71 -12.45
C ARG A 163 -0.96 11.70 -13.00
N THR A 164 -0.48 12.68 -13.74
CA THR A 164 -1.29 13.53 -14.62
C THR A 164 -0.64 13.64 -15.99
N LYS A 165 -1.48 13.75 -17.03
CA LYS A 165 -1.09 14.10 -18.39
C LYS A 165 -2.01 15.21 -18.89
N ILE A 166 -1.42 16.34 -19.25
CA ILE A 166 -2.10 17.57 -19.66
C ILE A 166 -1.71 17.87 -21.10
N GLU A 167 -2.69 18.16 -21.93
CA GLU A 167 -2.52 18.49 -23.34
C GLU A 167 -3.50 19.58 -23.76
N SER A 168 -3.06 20.52 -24.61
CA SER A 168 -3.98 21.46 -25.25
C SER A 168 -4.68 20.83 -26.45
N SER A 169 -5.90 21.29 -26.71
CA SER A 169 -6.69 20.99 -27.90
C SER A 169 -6.88 22.27 -28.70
N ASN A 170 -6.67 22.15 -30.01
CA ASN A 170 -6.94 23.22 -30.97
C ASN A 170 -8.39 23.20 -31.46
N TYR A 171 -9.28 22.42 -30.84
CA TYR A 171 -10.67 22.26 -31.26
C TYR A 171 -11.63 22.61 -30.13
N SER A 172 -12.78 23.16 -30.49
CA SER A 172 -13.88 23.49 -29.57
C SER A 172 -14.65 22.25 -29.10
N ALA A 173 -14.84 21.27 -29.98
CA ALA A 173 -15.25 19.91 -29.66
C ALA A 173 -14.00 19.03 -29.52
N VAL A 174 -13.88 18.29 -28.42
CA VAL A 174 -12.60 17.68 -28.03
C VAL A 174 -12.75 16.17 -27.92
N VAL A 175 -11.91 15.45 -28.67
CA VAL A 175 -11.66 14.02 -28.49
C VAL A 175 -10.16 13.83 -28.36
N GLN A 176 -9.68 13.45 -27.18
CA GLN A 176 -8.26 13.25 -26.90
C GLN A 176 -7.96 11.83 -26.46
N ILE A 177 -6.78 11.36 -26.82
CA ILE A 177 -6.28 10.01 -26.55
C ILE A 177 -5.12 10.06 -25.57
N TYR A 178 -5.17 9.18 -24.58
CA TYR A 178 -4.12 9.08 -23.58
C TYR A 178 -3.74 7.62 -23.41
N PRO A 179 -2.49 7.25 -23.72
CA PRO A 179 -1.97 5.93 -23.35
C PRO A 179 -1.90 5.83 -21.83
N VAL A 180 -2.51 4.79 -21.28
CA VAL A 180 -2.54 4.49 -19.84
C VAL A 180 -2.08 3.05 -19.64
N GLU A 181 -1.31 2.82 -18.59
CA GLU A 181 -0.85 1.48 -18.21
C GLU A 181 -1.51 1.10 -16.87
N ILE A 182 -2.22 -0.02 -16.85
CA ILE A 182 -2.99 -0.49 -15.70
C ILE A 182 -2.60 -1.95 -15.46
N LYS A 183 -1.93 -2.24 -14.33
CA LYS A 183 -1.44 -3.58 -13.97
C LYS A 183 -0.65 -4.26 -15.11
N ASP A 184 0.34 -3.55 -15.66
CA ASP A 184 1.21 -4.01 -16.77
C ASP A 184 0.49 -4.23 -18.12
N GLU A 185 -0.82 -3.95 -18.20
CA GLU A 185 -1.58 -3.95 -19.45
C GLU A 185 -1.74 -2.52 -20.00
N ARG A 186 -1.75 -2.40 -21.33
CA ARG A 186 -1.81 -1.09 -22.00
C ARG A 186 -3.20 -0.81 -22.55
N TYR A 187 -3.69 0.38 -22.23
CA TYR A 187 -4.98 0.89 -22.68
C TYR A 187 -4.81 2.24 -23.39
N ILE A 188 -5.74 2.53 -24.30
CA ILE A 188 -5.98 3.88 -24.80
C ILE A 188 -7.24 4.42 -24.12
N ALA A 189 -7.06 5.43 -23.28
CA ALA A 189 -8.16 6.20 -22.73
C ALA A 189 -8.56 7.28 -23.74
N VAL A 190 -9.84 7.33 -24.11
CA VAL A 190 -10.41 8.32 -25.03
C VAL A 190 -11.35 9.22 -24.24
N SER A 191 -11.00 10.50 -24.14
CA SER A 191 -11.82 11.51 -23.46
C SER A 191 -12.52 12.39 -24.48
N GLY A 192 -13.85 12.39 -24.44
CA GLY A 192 -14.71 13.25 -25.25
C GLY A 192 -15.34 14.37 -24.42
N TYR A 193 -15.37 15.60 -24.94
CA TYR A 193 -16.01 16.74 -24.29
C TYR A 193 -16.54 17.76 -25.30
N ASN A 194 -17.67 18.38 -24.96
CA ASN A 194 -18.32 19.44 -25.74
C ASN A 194 -18.60 19.02 -27.20
N LEU A 195 -19.00 17.76 -27.40
CA LEU A 195 -19.35 17.23 -28.71
C LEU A 195 -20.79 17.64 -29.05
N SER A 196 -20.98 18.20 -30.25
CA SER A 196 -22.32 18.55 -30.75
C SER A 196 -23.07 17.31 -31.22
N ASP A 197 -24.40 17.42 -31.36
CA ASP A 197 -25.23 16.34 -31.90
C ASP A 197 -24.92 15.99 -33.36
N GLU A 198 -24.20 16.84 -34.09
CA GLU A 198 -23.76 16.57 -35.46
C GLU A 198 -22.66 15.51 -35.50
N ILE A 199 -21.86 15.40 -34.43
CA ILE A 199 -20.75 14.46 -34.34
C ILE A 199 -21.31 13.10 -33.88
N LYS A 200 -21.39 12.15 -34.81
CA LYS A 200 -21.94 10.81 -34.53
C LYS A 200 -20.87 9.77 -34.24
N TYR A 201 -19.67 9.95 -34.77
CA TYR A 201 -18.56 9.03 -34.53
C TYR A 201 -17.28 9.80 -34.25
N TYR A 202 -16.40 9.20 -33.45
CA TYR A 202 -15.00 9.59 -33.41
C TYR A 202 -14.14 8.49 -34.05
N GLY A 203 -13.02 8.89 -34.63
CA GLY A 203 -12.01 8.00 -35.19
C GLY A 203 -10.79 7.93 -34.30
N LEU A 204 -10.24 6.74 -34.14
CA LEU A 204 -8.86 6.52 -33.74
C LEU A 204 -8.03 6.35 -35.01
N ASP A 205 -7.19 7.35 -35.32
CA ASP A 205 -6.49 7.42 -36.60
C ASP A 205 -5.07 6.85 -36.49
N TYR A 206 -4.84 5.78 -37.23
CA TYR A 206 -3.55 5.13 -37.33
C TYR A 206 -2.85 5.54 -38.62
N ASN A 207 -1.56 5.86 -38.51
CA ASN A 207 -0.67 5.74 -39.65
C ASN A 207 -0.26 4.27 -39.77
N ALA A 208 -0.35 3.71 -40.96
CA ALA A 208 0.07 2.35 -41.28
C ALA A 208 0.83 2.33 -42.62
N TYR A 209 1.52 1.24 -42.92
CA TYR A 209 2.29 1.09 -44.15
C TYR A 209 1.85 -0.17 -44.89
N THR A 210 1.68 -0.09 -46.21
CA THR A 210 1.29 -1.24 -47.05
C THR A 210 2.47 -2.18 -47.33
N LYS A 211 3.71 -1.74 -47.07
CA LYS A 211 4.93 -2.53 -47.20
C LYS A 211 5.76 -2.48 -45.91
N PRO A 212 6.61 -3.49 -45.64
CA PRO A 212 7.57 -3.42 -44.55
C PRO A 212 8.50 -2.20 -44.69
N GLY A 213 8.62 -1.42 -43.62
CA GLY A 213 9.46 -0.23 -43.57
C GLY A 213 8.69 1.03 -43.18
N TYR A 214 9.28 2.19 -43.44
CA TYR A 214 8.72 3.51 -43.06
C TYR A 214 8.70 4.48 -44.24
N LEU A 215 8.61 3.96 -45.48
CA LEU A 215 8.60 4.78 -46.69
C LEU A 215 7.31 5.60 -46.76
N ALA A 216 7.44 6.91 -46.97
CA ALA A 216 6.30 7.83 -46.94
C ALA A 216 5.27 7.56 -48.05
N GLU A 217 5.72 7.03 -49.19
CA GLU A 217 4.87 6.66 -50.32
C GLU A 217 3.92 5.49 -50.01
N ASP A 218 4.31 4.61 -49.08
CA ASP A 218 3.53 3.44 -48.66
C ASP A 218 2.63 3.75 -47.45
N ARG A 219 2.73 4.98 -46.89
CA ARG A 219 1.99 5.36 -45.68
C ARG A 219 0.53 5.65 -46.00
N ILE A 220 -0.36 4.95 -45.31
CA ILE A 220 -1.80 5.16 -45.36
C ILE A 220 -2.33 5.59 -43.99
N ARG A 221 -3.45 6.32 -43.97
CA ARG A 221 -4.21 6.63 -42.75
C ARG A 221 -5.39 5.66 -42.69
N LYS A 222 -5.52 4.92 -41.59
CA LYS A 222 -6.65 4.02 -41.31
C LYS A 222 -7.32 4.47 -40.02
N SER A 223 -8.63 4.65 -40.05
CA SER A 223 -9.39 5.16 -38.91
C SER A 223 -10.36 4.08 -38.42
N LEU A 224 -10.22 3.68 -37.16
CA LEU A 224 -11.24 2.88 -36.47
C LEU A 224 -12.31 3.83 -35.93
N LYS A 225 -13.55 3.67 -36.38
CA LYS A 225 -14.66 4.57 -36.03
C LYS A 225 -15.51 3.97 -34.90
N PHE A 226 -15.81 4.79 -33.90
CA PHE A 226 -16.59 4.42 -32.72
C PHE A 226 -17.78 5.37 -32.59
N GLU A 227 -18.95 4.82 -32.26
CA GLU A 227 -20.18 5.60 -32.10
C GLU A 227 -20.13 6.44 -30.82
N ILE A 228 -20.50 7.72 -30.93
CA ILE A 228 -20.62 8.63 -29.79
C ILE A 228 -22.03 8.50 -29.20
N LYS A 229 -22.10 7.96 -28.00
CA LYS A 229 -23.37 7.80 -27.26
C LYS A 229 -23.73 9.04 -26.42
N ASN A 230 -22.72 9.75 -25.93
CA ASN A 230 -22.87 10.91 -25.07
C ASN A 230 -21.92 12.03 -25.52
N PRO A 231 -22.32 13.31 -25.42
CA PRO A 231 -21.48 14.44 -25.82
C PRO A 231 -20.25 14.66 -24.91
N GLN A 232 -20.21 13.96 -23.78
CA GLN A 232 -19.11 13.90 -22.85
C GLN A 232 -18.93 12.43 -22.42
N PHE A 233 -17.71 11.92 -22.50
CA PHE A 233 -17.41 10.54 -22.15
C PHE A 233 -15.94 10.34 -21.78
N LEU A 234 -15.67 9.21 -21.14
CA LEU A 234 -14.34 8.63 -21.00
C LEU A 234 -14.47 7.14 -21.28
N GLU A 235 -13.77 6.66 -22.30
CA GLU A 235 -13.81 5.27 -22.76
C GLU A 235 -12.41 4.66 -22.77
N PHE A 236 -12.30 3.34 -22.64
CA PHE A 236 -11.03 2.63 -22.61
C PHE A 236 -11.05 1.49 -23.60
N TYR A 237 -9.95 1.36 -24.32
CA TYR A 237 -9.72 0.29 -25.26
C TYR A 237 -8.41 -0.38 -24.93
N HIS A 238 -8.44 -1.71 -24.80
CA HIS A 238 -7.21 -2.48 -24.69
C HIS A 238 -6.43 -2.33 -25.99
N VAL A 239 -5.12 -2.12 -25.91
CA VAL A 239 -4.30 -1.88 -27.11
C VAL A 239 -4.33 -3.09 -28.06
N GLU A 240 -4.38 -4.30 -27.51
CA GLU A 240 -4.47 -5.53 -28.32
C GLU A 240 -5.83 -5.66 -29.04
N ASP A 241 -6.92 -5.19 -28.43
CA ASP A 241 -8.24 -5.23 -29.07
C ASP A 241 -8.28 -4.26 -30.24
N LEU A 242 -7.68 -3.07 -30.10
CA LEU A 242 -7.54 -2.11 -31.20
C LEU A 242 -6.64 -2.64 -32.32
N HIS A 243 -5.58 -3.37 -31.97
CA HIS A 243 -4.70 -4.05 -32.93
C HIS A 243 -5.51 -5.05 -33.77
N ASN A 244 -6.24 -5.96 -33.11
CA ASN A 244 -7.08 -6.95 -33.78
C ASN A 244 -8.16 -6.29 -34.67
N LEU A 245 -8.85 -5.26 -34.15
CA LEU A 245 -9.85 -4.52 -34.93
C LEU A 245 -9.25 -3.86 -36.17
N LEU A 246 -8.02 -3.36 -36.08
CA LEU A 246 -7.34 -2.74 -37.22
C LEU A 246 -7.00 -3.78 -38.29
N GLU A 247 -6.44 -4.92 -37.89
CA GLU A 247 -6.12 -6.04 -38.80
C GLU A 247 -7.36 -6.60 -39.48
N ASP A 248 -8.43 -6.85 -38.73
CA ASP A 248 -9.70 -7.36 -39.26
C ASP A 248 -10.36 -6.38 -40.25
N SER A 249 -10.13 -5.08 -40.07
CA SER A 249 -10.67 -4.03 -40.95
C SER A 249 -9.85 -3.79 -42.22
N ALA A 250 -8.67 -4.39 -42.33
CA ALA A 250 -7.73 -4.12 -43.40
C ALA A 250 -7.92 -5.11 -44.57
N GLU A 251 -8.05 -4.58 -45.80
CA GLU A 251 -8.12 -5.40 -47.01
C GLU A 251 -6.76 -6.00 -47.39
N GLU A 252 -5.68 -5.39 -46.89
CA GLU A 252 -4.29 -5.77 -47.13
C GLU A 252 -3.50 -5.77 -45.82
N THR A 253 -2.39 -6.50 -45.77
CA THR A 253 -1.52 -6.55 -44.59
C THR A 253 -0.94 -5.17 -44.27
N LEU A 254 -1.12 -4.71 -43.04
CA LEU A 254 -0.59 -3.45 -42.54
C LEU A 254 0.69 -3.66 -41.73
N TYR A 255 1.67 -2.79 -41.94
CA TYR A 255 2.95 -2.80 -41.24
C TYR A 255 3.13 -1.52 -40.41
N ASN A 256 3.86 -1.63 -39.31
CA ASN A 256 4.35 -0.50 -38.49
C ASN A 256 3.29 0.53 -38.09
N TYR A 257 2.07 0.07 -37.81
CA TYR A 257 0.97 0.98 -37.54
C TYR A 257 1.02 1.53 -36.10
N HIS A 258 0.67 2.80 -35.98
CA HIS A 258 0.65 3.50 -34.71
C HIS A 258 -0.42 4.58 -34.70
N LEU A 259 -1.07 4.72 -33.55
CA LEU A 259 -2.11 5.73 -33.31
C LEU A 259 -1.48 7.12 -33.29
N VAL A 260 -2.01 8.04 -34.09
CA VAL A 260 -1.40 9.37 -34.30
C VAL A 260 -2.34 10.52 -34.00
N ALA A 261 -3.65 10.32 -34.14
CA ALA A 261 -4.64 11.38 -33.98
C ALA A 261 -6.03 10.82 -33.70
N THR A 262 -6.94 11.75 -33.46
CA THR A 262 -8.37 11.53 -33.41
C THR A 262 -9.06 12.37 -34.49
N SER A 263 -10.19 11.88 -34.96
CA SER A 263 -11.04 12.54 -35.94
C SER A 263 -12.51 12.47 -35.51
N MET A 264 -13.36 13.33 -36.07
CA MET A 264 -14.78 13.44 -35.77
C MET A 264 -15.58 13.34 -37.05
N TYR A 265 -16.69 12.58 -37.03
CA TYR A 265 -17.49 12.28 -38.22
C TYR A 265 -18.98 12.52 -38.01
N ASP A 266 -19.66 12.92 -39.06
CA ASP A 266 -21.12 13.09 -39.09
C ASP A 266 -21.88 11.75 -39.24
N ALA A 267 -23.21 11.81 -39.31
CA ALA A 267 -24.07 10.64 -39.50
C ALA A 267 -23.84 9.90 -40.84
N ASN A 268 -23.32 10.59 -41.85
CA ASN A 268 -22.99 10.03 -43.16
C ASN A 268 -21.58 9.44 -43.20
N GLY A 269 -20.82 9.57 -42.12
CA GLY A 269 -19.43 9.13 -42.01
C GLY A 269 -18.41 10.07 -42.64
N MET A 270 -18.80 11.31 -42.98
CA MET A 270 -17.92 12.37 -43.47
C MET A 270 -17.12 12.97 -42.32
N GLU A 271 -15.79 13.16 -42.51
CA GLU A 271 -14.94 13.79 -41.49
C GLU A 271 -15.26 15.28 -41.39
N ILE A 272 -15.60 15.73 -40.17
CA ILE A 272 -15.98 17.11 -39.83
C ILE A 272 -15.07 17.72 -38.76
N THR A 273 -13.94 17.09 -38.44
CA THR A 273 -12.99 17.53 -37.40
C THR A 273 -12.61 19.00 -37.54
N GLU A 274 -12.29 19.43 -38.77
CA GLU A 274 -11.81 20.78 -39.07
C GLU A 274 -12.87 21.87 -38.86
N ASN A 275 -14.16 21.51 -38.88
CA ASN A 275 -15.25 22.46 -38.63
C ASN A 275 -15.21 23.02 -37.20
N TYR A 276 -14.52 22.32 -36.29
CA TYR A 276 -14.43 22.68 -34.87
C TYR A 276 -13.09 23.33 -34.50
N ARG A 277 -12.20 23.59 -35.47
CA ARG A 277 -10.87 24.15 -35.20
C ARG A 277 -10.97 25.58 -34.65
N ASN A 278 -10.33 25.82 -33.52
CA ASN A 278 -10.15 27.15 -32.94
C ASN A 278 -9.04 27.88 -33.70
N VAL A 279 -9.40 28.96 -34.41
CA VAL A 279 -8.45 29.72 -35.23
C VAL A 279 -7.55 30.63 -34.38
N GLU A 280 -8.02 31.07 -33.21
CA GLU A 280 -7.31 32.05 -32.36
C GLU A 280 -6.19 31.42 -31.49
N ASP A 281 -6.27 30.12 -31.19
CA ASP A 281 -5.36 29.43 -30.23
C ASP A 281 -4.39 28.43 -30.91
N ALA A 282 -4.32 28.41 -32.23
CA ALA A 282 -3.62 27.37 -33.00
C ALA A 282 -2.12 27.19 -32.65
N ASP A 283 -1.47 28.24 -32.15
CA ASP A 283 -0.03 28.28 -31.84
C ASP A 283 0.31 27.96 -30.36
N ARG A 284 -0.68 27.84 -29.46
CA ARG A 284 -0.45 27.54 -28.04
C ARG A 284 -0.50 26.04 -27.75
N ARG A 285 0.58 25.34 -28.10
CA ARG A 285 0.75 23.92 -27.78
C ARG A 285 1.27 23.73 -26.36
N VAL A 286 0.44 23.17 -25.50
CA VAL A 286 0.79 22.78 -24.14
C VAL A 286 0.77 21.26 -24.07
N SER A 287 1.87 20.66 -23.62
CA SER A 287 1.92 19.24 -23.27
C SER A 287 2.80 19.07 -22.05
N SER A 288 2.29 18.42 -21.03
CA SER A 288 2.96 18.25 -19.74
C SER A 288 2.51 16.96 -19.09
N GLY A 289 3.44 16.24 -18.49
CA GLY A 289 3.15 15.05 -17.70
C GLY A 289 3.86 15.16 -16.36
N SER A 290 3.15 14.82 -15.27
CA SER A 290 3.73 14.79 -13.93
C SER A 290 3.42 13.45 -13.27
N GLY A 291 4.46 12.67 -12.99
CA GLY A 291 4.36 11.40 -12.26
C GLY A 291 4.92 11.56 -10.84
N LYS A 292 4.30 10.89 -9.88
CA LYS A 292 4.78 10.90 -8.50
C LYS A 292 6.01 10.00 -8.44
N ALA A 293 7.20 10.59 -8.40
CA ALA A 293 8.47 9.86 -8.39
C ALA A 293 8.63 8.92 -7.18
N GLU A 294 7.91 9.21 -6.09
CA GLU A 294 8.07 8.56 -4.79
C GLU A 294 6.85 7.69 -4.43
N LEU A 295 6.44 6.79 -5.33
CA LEU A 295 5.40 5.81 -5.03
C LEU A 295 5.78 4.92 -3.84
N PHE A 296 7.06 4.52 -3.77
CA PHE A 296 7.60 3.63 -2.75
C PHE A 296 7.86 4.28 -1.39
N LEU A 297 8.09 5.59 -1.34
CA LEU A 297 8.54 6.30 -0.14
C LEU A 297 7.53 6.24 1.02
N LEU A 298 6.24 6.19 0.70
CA LEU A 298 5.18 5.91 1.69
C LEU A 298 5.47 4.63 2.48
N TYR A 299 5.76 3.54 1.76
CA TYR A 299 6.02 2.24 2.38
C TYR A 299 7.36 2.22 3.12
N VAL A 300 8.35 3.00 2.67
CA VAL A 300 9.61 3.21 3.40
C VAL A 300 9.35 3.87 4.74
N PHE A 301 8.56 4.95 4.80
CA PHE A 301 8.24 5.61 6.05
C PHE A 301 7.44 4.70 6.99
N ILE A 302 6.47 3.96 6.46
CA ILE A 302 5.72 2.97 7.26
C ILE A 302 6.68 1.90 7.81
N ALA A 303 7.62 1.40 7.00
CA ALA A 303 8.61 0.41 7.44
C ALA A 303 9.57 0.96 8.52
N ILE A 304 10.01 2.22 8.41
CA ILE A 304 10.82 2.88 9.43
C ILE A 304 10.04 2.98 10.75
N VAL A 305 8.78 3.41 10.71
CA VAL A 305 7.91 3.50 11.89
C VAL A 305 7.74 2.12 12.55
N ILE A 306 7.50 1.08 11.76
CA ILE A 306 7.39 -0.31 12.25
C ILE A 306 8.72 -0.77 12.87
N GLY A 307 9.86 -0.49 12.23
CA GLY A 307 11.18 -0.87 12.72
C GLY A 307 11.52 -0.23 14.07
N VAL A 308 11.28 1.08 14.21
CA VAL A 308 11.46 1.80 15.49
C VAL A 308 10.49 1.26 16.55
N GLY A 309 9.23 1.04 16.18
CA GLY A 309 8.22 0.44 17.05
C GLY A 309 8.61 -0.94 17.58
N TYR A 310 9.18 -1.78 16.73
CA TYR A 310 9.68 -3.10 17.09
C TYR A 310 10.84 -3.02 18.10
N ILE A 311 11.83 -2.15 17.84
CA ILE A 311 12.97 -1.95 18.75
C ILE A 311 12.49 -1.49 20.14
N MET A 312 11.56 -0.53 20.18
CA MET A 312 10.99 -0.03 21.44
C MET A 312 10.20 -1.10 22.18
N THR A 313 9.37 -1.86 21.46
CA THR A 313 8.60 -2.96 22.05
C THR A 313 9.51 -4.03 22.63
N ARG A 314 10.58 -4.41 21.91
CA ARG A 314 11.60 -5.36 22.40
C ARG A 314 12.28 -4.82 23.66
N TYR A 315 12.68 -3.56 23.68
CA TYR A 315 13.29 -2.93 24.85
C TYR A 315 12.44 -3.10 26.12
N PHE A 316 11.13 -2.83 26.06
CA PHE A 316 10.25 -2.98 27.22
C PHE A 316 10.04 -4.44 27.66
N LEU A 317 10.08 -5.39 26.71
CA LEU A 317 9.92 -6.82 26.96
C LEU A 317 11.20 -7.51 27.46
N THR A 318 12.38 -7.03 27.07
CA THR A 318 13.69 -7.67 27.39
C THR A 318 14.45 -7.01 28.53
N ALA A 319 14.19 -5.74 28.83
CA ALA A 319 14.80 -5.11 30.00
C ALA A 319 14.25 -5.74 31.30
#